data_AF-A0A4U0XE52-F1
#
_entry.id   AF-A0A4U0XE52-F1
#
_cell.length_a   1.000
_cell.length_b   1.000
_cell.length_c   1.000
_cell.angle_alpha   90.00
_cell.angle_beta   90.00
_cell.angle_gamma   90.00
#
_symmetry.space_group_name_H-M   'P 1'
#
loop_
_entity.id
_entity.type
_entity.pdbx_description
1 polymer ?
#
loop_
_entity_poly.entity_id
_entity_poly.type
_entity_poly.pdbx_seq_one_letter_code
_entity_poly.pdbx_strand_id
1 'polypeptide(L)'
;MASDAFLIQNPLAGIPHDTLVRNVDEFAATHGLADIASLLRKGALVAQDPPNYERVEDLNPTEMDALRNETLHKWRQPPALYTTVVMCSVGAAVQ
;
A
#
# COMPACT_ATOMS: atom_id res chain seq x y z
N MET A 1 -18.01 10.15 -27.36
CA MET A 1 -17.47 10.94 -26.22
C MET A 1 -17.24 9.94 -25.10
N ALA A 2 -16.00 9.48 -24.97
CA ALA A 2 -15.65 8.25 -24.27
C ALA A 2 -15.89 8.39 -22.76
N SER A 3 -16.67 7.46 -22.21
CA SER A 3 -16.73 7.18 -20.79
C SER A 3 -15.47 6.39 -20.42
N ASP A 4 -14.38 7.07 -20.07
CA ASP A 4 -13.24 6.44 -19.40
C ASP A 4 -13.67 6.08 -17.98
N ALA A 5 -14.22 4.87 -17.85
CA ALA A 5 -14.52 4.25 -16.59
C ALA A 5 -13.21 4.13 -15.78
N PHE A 6 -13.02 5.04 -14.83
CA PHE A 6 -12.19 4.93 -13.63
C PHE A 6 -11.10 3.84 -13.70
N LEU A 7 -10.04 4.06 -14.50
CA LEU A 7 -8.82 3.29 -14.29
C LEU A 7 -8.30 3.68 -12.91
N ILE A 8 -8.18 2.71 -12.01
CA ILE A 8 -7.48 2.88 -10.74
C ILE A 8 -6.02 3.20 -11.07
N GLN A 9 -5.71 4.49 -11.14
CA GLN A 9 -4.36 5.01 -11.33
C GLN A 9 -3.76 5.21 -9.95
N ASN A 10 -2.52 4.76 -9.78
CA ASN A 10 -1.80 4.98 -8.54
C ASN A 10 -1.62 6.49 -8.32
N PRO A 11 -2.19 7.09 -7.25
CA PRO A 11 -2.10 8.54 -7.02
C PRO A 11 -0.67 9.01 -6.71
N LEU A 12 0.23 8.08 -6.36
CA LEU A 12 1.65 8.36 -6.13
C LEU A 12 2.50 8.18 -7.39
N ALA A 13 1.95 7.58 -8.46
CA ALA A 13 2.66 7.41 -9.71
C ALA A 13 2.86 8.77 -10.41
N GLY A 14 4.11 9.08 -10.74
CA GLY A 14 4.48 10.33 -11.41
C GLY A 14 4.89 11.49 -10.50
N ILE A 15 4.80 11.34 -9.17
CA ILE A 15 5.37 12.32 -8.23
C ILE A 15 6.89 12.11 -8.14
N PRO A 16 7.74 13.14 -8.28
CA PRO A 16 9.18 12.95 -8.14
C PRO A 16 9.54 12.53 -6.70
N HIS A 17 10.52 11.63 -6.55
CA HIS A 17 10.93 11.04 -5.27
C HIS A 17 11.16 12.09 -4.16
N ASP A 18 11.84 13.20 -4.47
CA ASP A 18 12.10 14.28 -3.51
C ASP A 18 10.80 14.92 -2.97
N THR A 19 9.85 15.20 -3.86
CA THR A 19 8.54 15.74 -3.48
C THR A 19 7.72 14.72 -2.69
N LEU A 20 7.77 13.45 -3.08
CA LEU A 20 7.07 12.38 -2.36
C LEU A 20 7.58 12.28 -0.92
N VAL A 21 8.90 12.27 -0.75
CA VAL A 21 9.57 12.20 0.55
C VAL A 21 9.25 13.42 1.41
N ARG A 22 9.29 14.63 0.84
CA ARG A 22 8.90 15.86 1.53
C ARG A 22 7.43 15.83 2.00
N ASN A 23 6.52 15.37 1.15
CA ASN A 23 5.10 15.25 1.50
C ASN A 23 4.89 14.25 2.64
N VAL A 24 5.65 13.15 2.65
CA VAL A 24 5.62 12.17 3.74
C VAL A 24 6.14 12.76 5.05
N ASP A 25 7.18 13.58 5.00
CA ASP A 25 7.69 14.26 6.21
C ASP A 25 6.69 15.25 6.78
N GLU A 26 6.08 16.06 5.92
CA GLU A 26 5.04 17.00 6.33
C GLU A 26 3.84 16.26 6.91
N PHE A 27 3.42 15.16 6.29
CA PHE A 27 2.39 14.28 6.82
C PHE A 27 2.77 13.70 8.19
N ALA A 28 3.99 13.22 8.33
CA ALA A 28 4.47 12.65 9.59
C ALA A 28 4.53 13.70 10.70
N ALA A 29 5.00 14.91 10.41
CA ALA A 29 5.02 16.02 11.37
C ALA A 29 3.59 16.45 11.76
N THR A 30 2.68 16.55 10.79
CA THR A 30 1.30 17.02 11.00
C THR A 30 0.48 16.03 11.83
N HIS A 31 0.70 14.73 11.64
CA HIS A 31 -0.05 13.68 12.32
C HIS A 31 0.67 13.10 13.54
N GLY A 32 1.83 13.65 13.94
CA GLY A 32 2.60 13.15 15.08
C GLY A 32 3.18 11.75 14.87
N LEU A 33 3.52 11.41 13.62
CA LEU A 33 4.12 10.14 13.19
C LEU A 33 5.63 10.27 12.93
N ALA A 34 6.28 11.29 13.48
CA ALA A 34 7.69 11.57 13.27
C ALA A 34 8.58 10.38 13.64
N ASP A 35 8.20 9.59 14.65
CA ASP A 35 8.93 8.41 15.11
C ASP A 35 9.01 7.31 14.04
N ILE A 36 8.04 7.26 13.12
CA ILE A 36 7.97 6.28 12.02
C ILE A 36 8.21 6.93 10.64
N ALA A 37 8.68 8.18 10.59
CA ALA A 37 8.85 8.92 9.34
C ALA A 37 9.74 8.18 8.33
N SER A 38 10.81 7.53 8.80
CA SER A 38 11.70 6.73 7.94
C SER A 38 10.98 5.53 7.30
N LEU A 39 10.10 4.87 8.05
CA LEU A 39 9.30 3.75 7.57
C LEU A 39 8.22 4.22 6.57
N LEU A 40 7.60 5.37 6.84
CA LEU A 40 6.65 5.99 5.92
C LEU A 40 7.31 6.39 4.60
N ARG A 41 8.53 6.92 4.62
CA ARG A 41 9.28 7.26 3.40
C ARG A 41 9.51 6.02 2.55
N LYS A 42 10.02 4.93 3.15
CA LYS A 42 10.22 3.65 2.45
C LYS A 42 8.90 3.10 1.91
N GLY A 43 7.85 3.12 2.72
CA GLY A 43 6.51 2.67 2.31
C GLY A 43 5.94 3.48 1.13
N ALA A 44 6.12 4.80 1.12
CA ALA A 44 5.68 5.65 0.01
C ALA A 44 6.44 5.35 -1.29
N LEU A 45 7.75 5.09 -1.20
CA LEU A 45 8.57 4.69 -2.35
C LEU A 45 8.15 3.34 -2.93
N VAL A 46 7.88 2.35 -2.06
CA VAL A 46 7.36 1.04 -2.46
C VAL A 46 5.95 1.17 -3.06
N ALA A 47 5.09 2.01 -2.47
CA ALA A 47 3.73 2.24 -2.95
C ALA A 47 3.67 3.02 -4.26
N GLN A 48 4.68 3.83 -4.57
CA GLN A 48 4.78 4.56 -5.83
C GLN A 48 4.96 3.63 -7.03
N ASP A 49 5.77 2.59 -6.89
CA ASP A 49 5.95 1.57 -7.94
C ASP A 49 5.87 0.15 -7.34
N PRO A 50 4.64 -0.34 -7.10
CA PRO A 50 4.41 -1.65 -6.50
C PRO A 50 5.03 -2.84 -7.26
N PRO A 51 5.17 -2.86 -8.60
CA PRO A 51 5.86 -3.96 -9.27
C PRO A 51 7.39 -3.84 -9.23
N ASN A 52 7.96 -2.66 -9.00
CA ASN A 52 9.41 -2.45 -8.95
C ASN A 52 9.94 -2.16 -7.53
N TYR A 53 9.29 -2.68 -6.48
CA TYR A 53 9.73 -2.49 -5.09
C TYR A 53 11.18 -2.94 -4.82
N GLU A 54 11.72 -3.88 -5.61
CA GLU A 54 13.12 -4.34 -5.52
C GLU A 54 14.14 -3.23 -5.86
N ARG A 55 13.72 -2.12 -6.47
CA ARG A 55 14.58 -0.98 -6.83
C ARG A 55 14.68 0.09 -5.74
N VAL A 56 13.90 -0.04 -4.67
CA VAL A 56 13.91 0.93 -3.56
C VAL A 56 15.17 0.70 -2.72
N GLU A 57 16.09 1.67 -2.73
CA GLU A 57 17.24 1.68 -1.82
C GLU A 57 16.76 1.68 -0.35
N ASP A 58 17.53 1.06 0.55
CA ASP A 58 17.25 0.96 2.00
C ASP A 58 16.16 -0.05 2.45
N LEU A 59 15.76 -1.01 1.61
CA LEU A 59 15.00 -2.18 2.07
C LEU A 59 15.90 -3.25 2.69
N ASN A 60 15.58 -3.66 3.92
CA ASN A 60 16.22 -4.80 4.57
C ASN A 60 15.78 -6.11 3.85
N PRO A 61 16.65 -7.14 3.71
CA PRO A 61 16.26 -8.45 3.16
C PRO A 61 14.95 -9.02 3.72
N THR A 62 14.69 -8.85 5.02
CA THR A 62 13.43 -9.31 5.63
C THR A 62 12.20 -8.53 5.14
N GLU A 63 12.33 -7.22 4.90
CA GLU A 63 11.25 -6.39 4.34
C GLU A 63 10.98 -6.80 2.88
N MET A 64 12.04 -7.08 2.12
CA MET A 64 11.93 -7.52 0.72
C MET A 64 11.27 -8.89 0.59
N ASP A 65 11.64 -9.85 1.46
CA ASP A 65 10.99 -11.17 1.51
C ASP A 65 9.52 -11.06 1.92
N ALA A 66 9.17 -10.15 2.83
CA ALA A 66 7.79 -9.89 3.22
C ALA A 66 6.96 -9.38 2.04
N LEU A 67 7.45 -8.38 1.29
CA LEU A 67 6.78 -7.84 0.09
C LEU A 67 6.65 -8.88 -1.02
N ARG A 68 7.70 -9.70 -1.22
CA ARG A 68 7.66 -10.81 -2.17
C ARG A 68 6.61 -11.84 -1.78
N ASN A 69 6.54 -12.20 -0.50
CA ASN A 69 5.56 -13.15 0.01
C ASN A 69 4.12 -12.62 -0.13
N GLU A 70 3.90 -11.33 0.12
CA GLU A 70 2.61 -10.66 -0.11
C GLU A 70 2.19 -10.72 -1.58
N THR A 71 3.11 -10.42 -2.49
CA THR A 71 2.87 -10.43 -3.94
C THR A 71 2.53 -11.85 -4.44
N LEU A 72 3.29 -12.85 -4.00
CA LEU A 72 3.10 -14.25 -4.39
C LEU A 72 1.84 -14.88 -3.76
N HIS A 73 1.46 -14.44 -2.56
CA HIS A 73 0.37 -15.01 -1.77
C HIS A 73 -0.70 -13.97 -1.40
N LYS A 74 -1.14 -13.15 -2.37
CA LYS A 74 -2.12 -12.06 -2.18
C LYS A 74 -3.43 -12.45 -1.48
N TRP A 75 -3.80 -13.74 -1.53
CA TRP A 75 -5.00 -14.29 -0.90
C TRP A 75 -4.71 -15.11 0.36
N ARG A 76 -3.56 -14.94 1.01
CA ARG A 76 -3.23 -15.66 2.24
C ARG A 76 -3.65 -14.84 3.46
N GLN A 77 -4.94 -14.88 3.77
CA GLN A 77 -5.53 -14.16 4.90
C GLN A 77 -5.90 -15.12 6.05
N PRO A 78 -6.01 -14.63 7.30
CA PRO A 78 -6.48 -15.43 8.43
C PRO A 78 -7.89 -15.98 8.17
N PRO A 79 -8.21 -17.21 8.64
CA PRO A 79 -9.53 -17.81 8.43
C PRO A 79 -10.67 -16.94 8.98
N ALA A 80 -10.41 -16.18 10.05
CA ALA A 80 -11.37 -15.25 10.66
C ALA A 80 -11.82 -14.12 9.70
N LEU A 81 -10.95 -13.67 8.79
CA LEU A 81 -11.31 -12.66 7.80
C LEU A 81 -12.32 -13.23 6.79
N TYR A 82 -12.09 -14.46 6.33
CA TYR A 82 -13.02 -15.15 5.43
C TYR A 82 -14.38 -15.41 6.08
N THR A 83 -14.40 -15.86 7.34
CA THR A 83 -15.68 -16.06 8.05
C THR A 83 -16.46 -14.76 8.18
N THR A 84 -15.78 -13.64 8.43
CA THR A 84 -16.42 -12.32 8.52
C THR A 84 -16.99 -11.88 7.19
N VAL A 85 -16.23 -11.98 6.09
CA VAL A 85 -16.71 -11.65 4.75
C VAL A 85 -17.95 -12.47 4.39
N VAL A 86 -17.91 -13.80 4.60
CA VAL A 86 -19.05 -14.68 4.31
C VAL A 86 -20.27 -14.32 5.16
N MET A 87 -20.09 -14.10 6.47
CA MET A 87 -21.17 -13.71 7.39
C MET A 87 -21.85 -12.40 6.93
N CYS A 88 -21.05 -11.38 6.61
CA CYS A 88 -21.56 -10.09 6.13
C CYS A 88 -22.25 -10.21 4.76
N SER A 89 -21.69 -11.00 3.84
CA SER A 89 -22.30 -11.23 2.53
C SER A 89 -23.65 -11.95 2.62
N VAL A 90 -23.79 -12.94 3.50
CA VAL A 90 -25.08 -13.63 3.72
C VAL A 90 -26.10 -12.69 4.35
N GLY A 91 -25.69 -11.88 5.34
CA GLY A 91 -26.57 -10.87 5.95
C GLY A 91 -27.10 -9.88 4.91
N ALA A 92 -26.23 -9.37 4.03
CA ALA A 92 -26.62 -8.45 2.96
C ALA A 92 -27.47 -9.10 1.86
N ALA A 93 -27.39 -10.41 1.66
CA ALA A 93 -28.20 -11.12 0.67
C ALA A 93 -29.62 -11.43 1.15
N VAL A 94 -29.83 -11.47 2.47
CA VAL A 94 -31.14 -11.75 3.10
C VAL A 94 -31.89 -10.45 3.44
N GLN A 95 -31.19 -9.31 3.55
CA GLN A 95 -31.77 -7.97 3.71
C GLN A 95 -32.21 -7.36 2.38
#